data_AF-A0A2Z4V0L2-F1
#
_entry.id   AF-A0A2Z4V0L2-F1
#
_cell.length_a   1.000
_cell.length_b   1.000
_cell.length_c   1.000
_cell.angle_alpha   90.00
_cell.angle_beta   90.00
_cell.angle_gamma   90.00
#
_symmetry.space_group_name_H-M   'P 1'
#
loop_
_entity.id
_entity.type
_entity.pdbx_description
1 polymer ?
#
loop_
_entity_poly.entity_id
_entity_poly.type
_entity_poly.pdbx_seq_one_letter_code
_entity_poly.pdbx_strand_id
1 'polypeptide(L)'
;MGTDRSQKDSSDSSTATAAAPTLIGSVQRALRLVEAMNAEGGATAKRLARVTGIPLPTVYHLLRTLSHEGYVRREGGTFRLADDLPLPLAS
;
A
#
# COMPACT_ATOMS: atom_id res chain seq x y z
N MET A 1 46.95 10.79 -44.73
CA MET A 1 46.82 9.31 -44.83
C MET A 1 46.92 8.74 -43.41
N GLY A 2 45.99 7.99 -42.84
CA GLY A 2 44.73 7.42 -43.31
C GLY A 2 43.77 7.28 -42.13
N THR A 3 42.49 7.38 -42.45
CA THR A 3 41.34 7.19 -41.56
C THR A 3 41.18 5.72 -41.22
N ASP A 4 41.18 5.34 -39.95
CA ASP A 4 40.64 4.04 -39.53
C ASP A 4 40.25 4.08 -38.05
N ARG A 5 38.94 4.16 -37.78
CA ARG A 5 38.26 3.20 -36.90
C ARG A 5 36.77 3.50 -36.89
N SER A 6 36.10 2.80 -37.81
CA SER A 6 34.78 2.17 -37.68
C SER A 6 33.77 2.80 -36.73
N GLN A 7 32.75 3.40 -37.37
CA GLN A 7 31.37 3.26 -36.95
C GLN A 7 31.07 1.79 -36.60
N LYS A 8 30.47 1.55 -35.43
CA LYS A 8 29.69 0.34 -35.16
C LYS A 8 28.38 0.76 -34.51
N ASP A 9 27.43 1.01 -35.39
CA ASP A 9 26.14 0.34 -35.39
C ASP A 9 25.47 0.24 -34.02
N SER A 10 24.67 1.26 -33.75
CA SER A 10 23.24 1.08 -33.49
C SER A 10 22.82 -0.35 -33.14
N SER A 11 22.62 -0.57 -31.85
CA SER A 11 21.67 -1.56 -31.37
C SER A 11 20.90 -0.91 -30.24
N ASP A 12 20.06 0.04 -30.63
CA ASP A 12 18.94 0.53 -29.85
C ASP A 12 17.96 -0.63 -29.68
N SER A 13 18.18 -1.45 -28.66
CA SER A 13 17.15 -2.35 -28.16
C SER A 13 16.25 -1.55 -27.21
N SER A 14 15.51 -0.59 -27.78
CA SER A 14 14.33 -0.01 -27.14
C SER A 14 13.22 -1.06 -27.12
N THR A 15 13.38 -2.06 -26.24
CA THR A 15 12.24 -2.80 -25.71
C THR A 15 11.40 -1.79 -24.94
N ALA A 16 10.23 -1.48 -25.48
CA ALA A 16 9.23 -0.68 -24.81
C ALA A 16 8.95 -1.26 -23.43
N THR A 17 9.52 -0.65 -22.39
CA THR A 17 9.16 -0.91 -21.00
C THR A 17 7.69 -0.57 -20.87
N ALA A 18 6.82 -1.58 -20.86
CA ALA A 18 5.45 -1.43 -20.42
C ALA A 18 5.51 -0.69 -19.08
N ALA A 19 5.01 0.55 -19.05
CA ALA A 19 5.16 1.43 -17.90
C ALA A 19 4.66 0.70 -16.65
N ALA A 20 5.56 0.44 -15.71
CA ALA A 20 5.20 -0.24 -14.48
C ALA A 20 4.04 0.51 -13.81
N PRO A 21 3.03 -0.18 -13.27
CA PRO A 21 1.85 0.45 -12.72
C PRO A 21 2.25 1.47 -11.65
N THR A 22 1.73 2.68 -11.73
CA THR A 22 1.94 3.71 -10.72
C THR A 22 1.23 3.30 -9.44
N LEU A 23 1.98 2.74 -8.49
CA LEU A 23 1.45 2.33 -7.20
C LEU A 23 1.28 3.54 -6.28
N ILE A 24 0.08 3.73 -5.76
CA ILE A 24 -0.21 4.79 -4.79
C ILE A 24 0.21 4.31 -3.40
N GLY A 25 1.34 4.82 -2.91
CA GLY A 25 1.93 4.33 -1.66
C GLY A 25 1.05 4.46 -0.42
N SER A 26 0.12 5.43 -0.37
CA SER A 26 -0.86 5.54 0.73
C SER A 26 -1.84 4.37 0.74
N VAL A 27 -2.32 3.94 -0.42
CA VAL A 27 -3.22 2.80 -0.56
C VAL A 27 -2.50 1.52 -0.16
N GLN A 28 -1.26 1.31 -0.61
CA GLN A 28 -0.48 0.14 -0.21
C GLN A 28 -0.27 0.06 1.31
N ARG A 29 -0.01 1.19 1.97
CA ARG A 29 0.09 1.24 3.44
C ARG A 29 -1.25 0.93 4.11
N ALA A 30 -2.36 1.44 3.58
CA ALA A 30 -3.69 1.14 4.08
C ALA A 30 -4.00 -0.36 3.97
N LEU A 31 -3.70 -0.99 2.84
CA LEU A 31 -3.92 -2.43 2.62
C LEU A 31 -3.10 -3.29 3.60
N ARG A 32 -1.80 -3.00 3.75
CA ARG A 32 -0.95 -3.68 4.75
C ARG A 32 -1.49 -3.53 6.18
N LEU A 33 -2.04 -2.35 6.49
CA LEU A 33 -2.63 -2.10 7.81
C LEU A 33 -3.91 -2.92 8.04
N VAL A 34 -4.76 -3.03 7.02
CA VAL A 34 -5.99 -3.85 7.04
C VAL A 34 -5.65 -5.33 7.19
N GLU A 35 -4.69 -5.83 6.41
CA GLU A 35 -4.20 -7.22 6.50
C GLU A 35 -3.70 -7.55 7.91
N ALA A 36 -2.84 -6.68 8.47
CA ALA A 36 -2.32 -6.86 9.83
C ALA A 36 -3.43 -6.82 10.90
N MET A 37 -4.41 -5.93 10.76
CA MET A 37 -5.53 -5.82 11.69
C MET A 37 -6.42 -7.05 11.65
N ASN A 38 -6.67 -7.59 10.45
CA ASN A 38 -7.42 -8.83 10.25
C ASN A 38 -6.70 -10.02 10.89
N ALA A 39 -5.39 -10.14 10.67
CA ALA A 39 -4.57 -11.22 11.22
C ALA A 39 -4.53 -11.21 12.76
N GLU A 40 -4.57 -10.03 13.39
CA GLU A 40 -4.59 -9.90 14.85
C GLU A 40 -6.00 -10.04 15.45
N GLY A 41 -7.07 -10.05 14.65
CA GLY A 41 -8.47 -10.04 15.11
C GLY A 41 -8.90 -8.74 15.79
N GLY A 42 -8.08 -7.69 15.67
CA GLY A 42 -8.21 -6.43 16.39
C GLY A 42 -6.93 -6.07 17.15
N ALA A 43 -6.43 -4.85 16.97
CA ALA A 43 -5.15 -4.45 17.55
C ALA A 43 -5.08 -2.96 17.91
N THR A 44 -4.21 -2.62 18.85
CA THR A 44 -3.92 -1.20 19.15
C THR A 44 -3.14 -0.55 18.00
N ALA A 45 -3.25 0.77 17.83
CA ALA A 45 -2.47 1.50 16.83
C ALA A 45 -0.95 1.30 16.98
N LYS A 46 -0.46 1.17 18.22
CA LYS A 46 0.96 0.87 18.50
C LYS A 46 1.36 -0.53 18.01
N ARG A 47 0.51 -1.54 18.25
CA ARG A 47 0.76 -2.91 17.75
C ARG A 47 0.79 -2.92 16.23
N LEU A 48 -0.19 -2.27 15.59
CA LEU A 48 -0.26 -2.15 14.14
C LEU A 48 0.95 -1.45 13.53
N ALA A 49 1.41 -0.34 14.12
CA ALA A 49 2.63 0.35 13.69
C ALA A 49 3.86 -0.56 13.75
N ARG A 50 3.98 -1.34 14.83
CA ARG A 50 5.11 -2.26 15.02
C ARG A 50 5.12 -3.39 14.00
N VAL A 51 3.98 -4.01 13.72
CA VAL A 51 3.93 -5.18 12.81
C VAL A 51 3.99 -4.77 11.33
N THR A 52 3.47 -3.59 10.98
CA THR A 52 3.48 -3.09 9.59
C THR A 52 4.73 -2.30 9.23
N GLY A 53 5.50 -1.84 10.23
CA GLY A 53 6.61 -0.90 10.03
C GLY A 53 6.17 0.51 9.63
N ILE A 54 4.86 0.80 9.67
CA ILE A 54 4.32 2.13 9.33
C ILE A 54 4.51 3.06 10.54
N PRO A 55 4.98 4.30 10.36
CA PRO A 55 5.09 5.26 11.44
C PRO A 55 3.76 5.45 12.17
N LEU A 56 3.79 5.50 13.50
CA LEU A 56 2.58 5.61 14.33
C LEU A 56 1.67 6.80 13.96
N PRO A 57 2.18 8.02 13.64
CA PRO A 57 1.33 9.10 13.14
C PRO A 57 0.59 8.72 11.85
N THR A 58 1.28 8.08 10.91
CA THR A 58 0.69 7.59 9.66
C THR A 58 -0.36 6.52 9.91
N VAL A 59 -0.14 5.60 10.86
CA VAL A 59 -1.16 4.62 11.28
C VAL A 59 -2.42 5.34 11.78
N TYR A 60 -2.29 6.36 12.62
CA TYR A 60 -3.45 7.13 13.07
C TYR A 60 -4.17 7.86 11.93
N HIS A 61 -3.45 8.39 10.95
CA HIS A 61 -4.08 8.98 9.77
C HIS A 61 -4.90 7.96 8.99
N LEU A 62 -4.32 6.78 8.73
CA LEU A 62 -5.00 5.70 8.01
C LEU A 62 -6.22 5.19 8.79
N LEU A 63 -6.08 4.93 10.10
CA LEU A 63 -7.18 4.49 10.96
C LEU A 63 -8.32 5.52 11.01
N ARG A 64 -7.99 6.83 11.05
CA ARG A 64 -9.00 7.89 11.02
C ARG A 64 -9.79 7.84 9.71
N THR A 65 -9.12 7.74 8.57
CA THR A 65 -9.78 7.61 7.27
C THR A 65 -10.64 6.34 7.23
N LEU A 66 -10.07 5.17 7.54
CA LEU A 66 -10.78 3.91 7.49
C LEU A 66 -11.98 3.84 8.47
N SER A 67 -11.88 4.49 9.63
CA SER A 67 -13.00 4.57 10.58
C SER A 67 -14.08 5.54 10.09
N HIS A 68 -13.69 6.66 9.49
CA HIS A 68 -14.63 7.61 8.89
C HIS A 68 -15.42 6.97 7.74
N GLU A 69 -14.75 6.19 6.90
CA GLU A 69 -15.36 5.44 5.80
C GLU A 69 -16.11 4.16 6.27
N GLY A 70 -16.14 3.86 7.58
CA GLY A 70 -16.88 2.73 8.14
C GLY A 70 -16.21 1.36 8.01
N TYR A 71 -14.98 1.26 7.50
CA TYR A 71 -14.26 -0.01 7.38
C TYR A 71 -13.64 -0.50 8.71
N VAL A 72 -13.38 0.42 9.64
CA VAL A 72 -12.71 0.13 10.91
C VAL A 72 -13.55 0.65 12.06
N ARG A 73 -13.70 -0.17 13.11
CA ARG A 73 -14.29 0.21 14.39
C ARG A 73 -13.22 0.24 15.48
N ARG A 74 -13.42 1.15 16.44
CA ARG A 74 -12.59 1.24 17.64
C ARG A 74 -13.38 0.78 18.86
N GLU A 75 -12.89 -0.27 19.51
CA GLU A 75 -13.52 -0.90 20.68
C GLU A 75 -12.47 -1.13 21.76
N GLY A 76 -12.70 -0.62 22.98
CA GLY A 76 -11.77 -0.84 24.10
C GLY A 76 -10.33 -0.36 23.85
N GLY A 77 -10.12 0.61 22.95
CA GLY A 77 -8.79 1.10 22.57
C GLY A 77 -8.08 0.26 21.50
N THR A 78 -8.70 -0.81 21.01
CA THR A 78 -8.27 -1.58 19.85
C THR A 78 -9.05 -1.17 18.60
N PHE A 79 -8.46 -1.39 17.43
CA PHE A 79 -9.06 -1.17 16.12
C PHE A 79 -9.27 -2.53 15.47
N ARG A 80 -10.47 -2.77 14.95
CA ARG A 80 -10.88 -3.99 14.25
C ARG A 80 -11.60 -3.64 12.96
N LEU A 81 -11.63 -4.57 12.01
CA LEU A 81 -12.45 -4.40 10.81
C LEU A 81 -13.94 -4.43 11.18
N ALA A 82 -14.73 -3.65 10.46
CA ALA A 82 -16.18 -3.69 10.55
C ALA A 82 -16.69 -5.04 10.01
N ASP A 83 -17.55 -5.70 10.78
CA ASP A 83 -18.20 -6.96 10.42
C ASP A 83 -19.29 -6.74 9.33
N ASP A 84 -19.82 -5.52 9.23
CA ASP A 84 -20.71 -5.03 8.19
C ASP A 84 -19.95 -4.02 7.32
N LEU A 85 -19.34 -4.51 6.24
CA LEU A 85 -18.72 -3.59 5.27
C LEU A 85 -19.83 -2.70 4.66
N PRO A 86 -19.67 -1.37 4.64
CA PRO A 86 -20.72 -0.46 4.17
C PRO A 86 -20.99 -0.56 2.66
N LEU A 87 -20.19 -1.33 1.92
CA LEU A 87 -20.43 -1.60 0.51
C LEU A 87 -20.90 -3.05 0.33
N PRO A 88 -22.12 -3.30 -0.19
CA PRO A 88 -22.43 -4.60 -0.75
C PRO A 88 -21.47 -4.80 -1.92
N LEU A 89 -20.53 -5.73 -1.80
CA LEU A 89 -19.81 -6.26 -2.96
C LEU A 89 -20.89 -6.90 -3.82
N ALA A 90 -21.36 -6.16 -4.83
CA ALA A 90 -22.38 -6.63 -5.75
C ALA A 90 -21.95 -8.01 -6.28
N SER A 91 -22.82 -8.99 -6.03
CA SER A 91 -22.73 -10.40 -6.42
C SER A 91 -22.74 -10.60 -7.92
#